data_AF-A0A0C9UWW6-F1
#
_entry.id   AF-A0A0C9UWW6-F1
#
_cell.length_a   1.000
_cell.length_b   1.000
_cell.length_c   1.000
_cell.angle_alpha   90.00
_cell.angle_beta   90.00
_cell.angle_gamma   90.00
#
_symmetry.space_group_name_H-M   'P 1'
#
loop_
_entity.id
_entity.type
_entity.pdbx_description
1 polymer ?
#
loop_
_entity_poly.entity_id
_entity_poly.type
_entity_poly.pdbx_seq_one_letter_code
_entity_poly.pdbx_strand_id
1 'polypeptide(L)'
;LSFLPGQRVSACTCANTNVPADHPGPSPSKGRGAPEIDVIEAQIDTTNREGQASQSFQVAPFNALYQFDNSSSAVNITDKSITKFNPFKGSITQQAISGVTQLGTEAYGGKAFQKYGYEWWSNPGNRDEGYISWYVGNKTSWSLNPKAVGPEKKTEISQRIIPEEPMSLVFNLGMSPGFQPADFQNLVFPARMLVDYVRIYQKDGVEDGLTCNPKAYPTSDYIQAHLNAYQNANLTTWKQAGYSFPGNSLLGQCT
;
A
#
# COMPACT_ATOMS: atom_id res chain seq x y z
N LEU A 1 -16.89 -10.03 -3.92
CA LEU A 1 -16.09 -8.79 -4.06
C LEU A 1 -14.74 -8.94 -3.38
N SER A 2 -14.70 -9.19 -2.06
CA SER A 2 -13.45 -9.42 -1.32
C SER A 2 -13.36 -10.86 -0.80
N PHE A 3 -12.16 -11.42 -0.80
CA PHE A 3 -11.79 -12.69 -0.16
C PHE A 3 -10.86 -12.46 1.05
N LEU A 4 -10.67 -11.19 1.46
CA LEU A 4 -9.95 -10.87 2.67
C LEU A 4 -10.72 -11.43 3.90
N PRO A 5 -10.01 -11.96 4.91
CA PRO A 5 -10.63 -12.55 6.11
C PRO A 5 -11.23 -11.53 7.09
N GLY A 6 -11.40 -10.27 6.67
CA GLY A 6 -11.69 -9.13 7.55
C GLY A 6 -10.42 -8.51 8.16
N GLN A 7 -10.59 -7.33 8.76
CA GLN A 7 -9.49 -6.63 9.42
C GLN A 7 -9.15 -7.34 10.74
N ARG A 8 -7.98 -7.99 10.80
CA ARG A 8 -7.51 -8.71 11.99
C ARG A 8 -7.46 -7.81 13.23
N VAL A 9 -6.92 -6.61 13.06
CA VAL A 9 -6.71 -5.65 14.14
C VAL A 9 -7.69 -4.50 13.92
N SER A 10 -8.94 -4.69 14.34
CA SER A 10 -10.03 -3.75 14.08
C SER A 10 -10.28 -2.82 15.27
N ALA A 11 -10.96 -1.71 15.05
CA ALA A 11 -11.46 -0.85 16.13
C ALA A 11 -12.52 -1.52 17.03
N CYS A 12 -12.97 -2.72 16.64
CA CYS A 12 -13.92 -3.55 17.39
C CYS A 12 -13.22 -4.72 18.09
N THR A 13 -11.88 -4.75 18.16
CA THR A 13 -11.19 -5.81 18.89
C THR A 13 -11.61 -5.80 20.36
N CYS A 14 -11.98 -6.96 20.90
CA CYS A 14 -12.42 -7.10 22.28
C CYS A 14 -11.34 -6.62 23.25
N ALA A 15 -11.73 -5.80 24.23
CA ALA A 15 -10.81 -5.22 25.20
C ALA A 15 -10.30 -6.23 26.25
N ASN A 16 -10.98 -7.38 26.38
CA ASN A 16 -10.81 -8.34 27.47
C ASN A 16 -10.30 -9.71 27.00
N THR A 17 -9.75 -9.82 25.78
CA THR A 17 -9.08 -11.06 25.41
C THR A 17 -7.86 -11.24 26.32
N ASN A 18 -7.73 -12.41 26.94
CA ASN A 18 -6.65 -12.75 27.88
C ASN A 18 -5.26 -12.84 27.20
N VAL A 19 -5.10 -12.23 26.02
CA VAL A 19 -3.86 -12.11 25.25
C VAL A 19 -3.55 -10.61 25.14
N PRO A 20 -2.65 -10.07 25.98
CA PRO A 20 -2.29 -8.65 25.99
C PRO A 20 -1.79 -8.09 24.65
N ALA A 21 -1.50 -8.96 23.68
CA ALA A 21 -0.96 -8.63 22.38
C ALA A 21 -1.97 -8.67 21.22
N ASP A 22 -3.26 -8.92 21.46
CA ASP A 22 -4.24 -9.09 20.38
C ASP A 22 -4.51 -7.82 19.55
N HIS A 23 -4.17 -6.65 20.10
CA HIS A 23 -4.22 -5.37 19.41
C HIS A 23 -2.95 -4.55 19.73
N PRO A 24 -2.25 -3.96 18.75
CA PRO A 24 -0.98 -3.25 18.93
C PRO A 24 -1.11 -1.87 19.61
N GLY A 25 -2.26 -1.54 20.19
CA GLY A 25 -2.52 -0.23 20.78
C GLY A 25 -2.55 0.95 19.79
N PRO A 26 -2.61 2.20 20.30
CA PRO A 26 -2.60 2.58 21.73
C PRO A 26 -3.93 2.30 22.44
N SER A 27 -4.98 1.97 21.69
CA SER A 27 -6.29 1.57 22.20
C SER A 27 -6.93 0.55 21.26
N PRO A 28 -7.72 -0.42 21.74
CA PRO A 28 -8.45 -1.35 20.88
C PRO A 28 -9.51 -0.67 20.01
N SER A 29 -9.85 0.60 20.27
CA SER A 29 -10.73 1.41 19.40
C SER A 29 -10.02 2.00 18.19
N LYS A 30 -8.70 1.80 18.04
CA LYS A 30 -7.91 2.34 16.93
C LYS A 30 -7.45 1.22 15.99
N GLY A 31 -8.34 0.81 15.08
CA GLY A 31 -8.06 -0.24 14.10
C GLY A 31 -6.83 0.04 13.24
N ARG A 32 -6.21 -1.04 12.75
CA ARG A 32 -4.96 -1.02 11.98
C ARG A 32 -5.15 -1.56 10.58
N GLY A 33 -4.89 -0.72 9.59
CA GLY A 33 -4.93 -1.08 8.19
C GLY A 33 -3.72 -1.93 7.78
N ALA A 34 -3.80 -2.49 6.58
CA ALA A 34 -2.64 -3.04 5.87
C ALA A 34 -2.56 -2.38 4.49
N PRO A 35 -2.36 -1.04 4.42
CA PRO A 35 -2.22 -0.34 3.15
C PRO A 35 -0.87 -0.67 2.51
N GLU A 36 -0.82 -0.53 1.19
CA GLU A 36 0.42 -0.61 0.40
C GLU A 36 0.52 0.65 -0.47
N ILE A 37 1.69 1.29 -0.50
CA ILE A 37 1.99 2.40 -1.41
C ILE A 37 3.18 2.00 -2.26
N ASP A 38 2.93 1.81 -3.54
CA ASP A 38 3.94 1.39 -4.49
C ASP A 38 4.73 2.61 -4.97
N VAL A 39 6.00 2.68 -4.56
CA VAL A 39 6.97 3.64 -5.13
C VAL A 39 7.11 3.40 -6.64
N ILE A 40 7.22 2.12 -7.01
CA ILE A 40 7.26 1.62 -8.37
C ILE A 40 7.02 0.10 -8.38
N GLU A 41 6.12 -0.35 -9.24
CA GLU A 41 6.13 -1.66 -9.86
C GLU A 41 6.43 -1.46 -11.35
N ALA A 42 7.58 -1.94 -11.82
CA ALA A 42 7.98 -1.73 -13.21
C ALA A 42 7.34 -2.79 -14.12
N GLN A 43 6.56 -2.34 -15.10
CA GLN A 43 5.92 -3.19 -16.10
C GLN A 43 6.31 -2.74 -17.52
N ILE A 44 5.94 -3.53 -18.52
CA ILE A 44 6.15 -3.19 -19.94
C ILE A 44 4.80 -2.96 -20.61
N ASP A 45 4.65 -1.83 -21.31
CA ASP A 45 3.60 -1.66 -22.31
C ASP A 45 3.96 -2.53 -23.52
N THR A 46 3.32 -3.69 -23.67
CA THR A 46 3.64 -4.63 -24.75
C THR A 46 3.22 -4.14 -26.13
N THR A 47 2.32 -3.15 -26.22
CA THR A 47 1.89 -2.56 -27.49
C THR A 47 2.94 -1.60 -28.01
N ASN A 48 3.42 -0.69 -27.15
CA ASN A 48 4.42 0.31 -27.53
C ASN A 48 5.87 -0.15 -27.31
N ARG A 49 6.06 -1.26 -26.60
CA ARG A 49 7.36 -1.82 -26.17
C ARG A 49 8.19 -0.84 -25.33
N GLU A 50 7.51 -0.19 -24.39
CA GLU A 50 8.09 0.80 -23.48
C GLU A 50 7.93 0.36 -22.03
N GLY A 51 8.84 0.80 -21.16
CA GLY A 51 8.69 0.62 -19.73
C GLY A 51 7.55 1.48 -19.18
N GLN A 52 6.93 1.04 -18.09
CA GLN A 52 5.97 1.83 -17.32
C GLN A 52 6.26 1.68 -15.83
N ALA A 53 6.22 2.79 -15.10
CA ALA A 53 6.13 2.77 -13.65
C ALA A 53 4.65 2.67 -13.26
N SER A 54 4.23 1.51 -12.78
CA SER A 54 2.96 1.38 -12.04
C SER A 54 3.19 1.91 -10.63
N GLN A 55 2.44 2.93 -10.27
CA GLN A 55 2.50 3.59 -8.97
C GLN A 55 1.09 3.54 -8.39
N SER A 56 0.96 3.14 -7.13
CA SER A 56 -0.35 2.78 -6.61
C SER A 56 -0.49 3.00 -5.11
N PHE A 57 -1.73 3.21 -4.70
CA PHE A 57 -2.18 3.06 -3.32
C PHE A 57 -3.17 1.89 -3.27
N GLN A 58 -2.80 0.81 -2.59
CA GLN A 58 -3.65 -0.35 -2.40
C GLN A 58 -4.32 -0.31 -1.03
N VAL A 59 -5.63 -0.53 -1.04
CA VAL A 59 -6.47 -0.30 0.13
C VAL A 59 -7.58 -1.33 0.25
N ALA A 60 -7.99 -1.60 1.48
CA ALA A 60 -9.22 -2.28 1.84
C ALA A 60 -10.00 -1.40 2.83
N PRO A 61 -11.34 -1.53 2.92
CA PRO A 61 -12.23 -2.38 2.11
C PRO A 61 -12.38 -1.91 0.65
N PHE A 62 -12.98 -2.74 -0.21
CA PHE A 62 -13.03 -2.52 -1.66
C PHE A 62 -14.36 -1.92 -2.14
N ASN A 63 -14.31 -0.90 -2.99
CA ASN A 63 -15.46 -0.37 -3.71
C ASN A 63 -16.08 -1.46 -4.61
N ALA A 64 -17.36 -1.30 -4.93
CA ALA A 64 -18.01 -2.11 -5.97
C ALA A 64 -17.20 -2.05 -7.28
N LEU A 65 -16.86 -3.23 -7.82
CA LEU A 65 -16.05 -3.38 -9.05
C LEU A 65 -14.67 -2.68 -8.98
N TYR A 66 -14.15 -2.45 -7.77
CA TYR A 66 -12.87 -1.76 -7.53
C TYR A 66 -12.80 -0.35 -8.12
N GLN A 67 -13.95 0.32 -8.28
CA GLN A 67 -14.02 1.65 -8.87
C GLN A 67 -13.76 2.72 -7.79
N PHE A 68 -12.61 3.37 -7.88
CA PHE A 68 -12.28 4.55 -7.07
C PHE A 68 -12.79 5.84 -7.75
N ASP A 69 -12.89 6.94 -6.98
CA ASP A 69 -13.23 8.24 -7.56
C ASP A 69 -12.02 8.78 -8.33
N ASN A 70 -12.13 8.76 -9.65
CA ASN A 70 -11.09 9.23 -10.57
C ASN A 70 -11.38 10.63 -11.14
N SER A 71 -12.31 11.37 -10.53
CA SER A 71 -12.60 12.75 -10.89
C SER A 71 -11.40 13.66 -10.62
N SER A 72 -11.34 14.79 -11.32
CA SER A 72 -10.30 15.81 -11.10
C SER A 72 -10.31 16.43 -9.70
N SER A 73 -11.38 16.23 -8.94
CA SER A 73 -11.49 16.69 -7.55
C SER A 73 -10.82 15.74 -6.56
N ALA A 74 -10.60 14.48 -6.95
CA ALA A 74 -10.05 13.41 -6.14
C ALA A 74 -8.61 13.04 -6.56
N VAL A 75 -8.33 13.12 -7.87
CA VAL A 75 -7.07 12.70 -8.48
C VAL A 75 -6.60 13.74 -9.48
N ASN A 76 -5.29 13.99 -9.52
CA ASN A 76 -4.64 14.85 -10.49
C ASN A 76 -3.56 14.06 -11.24
N ILE A 77 -3.67 13.96 -12.57
CA ILE A 77 -2.59 13.47 -13.44
C ILE A 77 -1.90 14.69 -14.05
N THR A 78 -0.60 14.83 -13.79
CA THR A 78 0.17 16.02 -14.16
C THR A 78 0.39 16.10 -15.67
N ASP A 79 0.84 15.01 -16.27
CA ASP A 79 1.07 14.90 -17.72
C ASP A 79 0.29 13.72 -18.30
N LYS A 80 -0.87 14.02 -18.89
CA LYS A 80 -1.77 13.03 -19.49
C LYS A 80 -1.23 12.42 -20.79
N SER A 81 -0.14 12.95 -21.35
CA SER A 81 0.47 12.37 -22.56
C SER A 81 1.27 11.11 -22.25
N ILE A 82 1.79 10.98 -21.03
CA ILE A 82 2.63 9.85 -20.59
C ILE A 82 2.08 9.10 -19.38
N THR A 83 1.15 9.70 -18.63
CA THR A 83 0.53 9.08 -17.45
C THR A 83 -0.95 8.86 -17.67
N LYS A 84 -1.43 7.66 -17.35
CA LYS A 84 -2.84 7.27 -17.43
C LYS A 84 -3.23 6.42 -16.22
N PHE A 85 -4.52 6.31 -15.93
CA PHE A 85 -5.00 5.36 -14.94
C PHE A 85 -4.66 3.93 -15.37
N ASN A 86 -4.21 3.12 -14.41
CA ASN A 86 -3.94 1.72 -14.65
C ASN A 86 -5.27 0.99 -14.93
N PRO A 87 -5.39 0.20 -16.01
CA PRO A 87 -6.57 -0.63 -16.23
C PRO A 87 -6.73 -1.71 -15.14
N PHE A 88 -5.65 -2.13 -14.49
CA PHE A 88 -5.72 -2.99 -13.31
C PHE A 88 -6.20 -2.18 -12.10
N LYS A 89 -7.31 -2.63 -11.51
CA LYS A 89 -7.97 -1.96 -10.37
C LYS A 89 -7.89 -2.78 -9.08
N GLY A 90 -7.33 -3.98 -9.16
CA GLY A 90 -7.28 -4.90 -8.03
C GLY A 90 -7.71 -6.33 -8.38
N SER A 91 -7.81 -7.13 -7.33
CA SER A 91 -8.14 -8.54 -7.34
C SER A 91 -9.03 -8.87 -6.13
N ILE A 92 -9.39 -10.15 -5.95
CA ILE A 92 -10.18 -10.57 -4.79
C ILE A 92 -9.51 -10.27 -3.44
N THR A 93 -8.21 -9.99 -3.40
CA THR A 93 -7.45 -9.68 -2.17
C THR A 93 -6.94 -8.24 -2.11
N GLN A 94 -7.14 -7.41 -3.13
CA GLN A 94 -6.69 -6.01 -3.10
C GLN A 94 -7.55 -5.11 -3.99
N GLN A 95 -7.72 -3.84 -3.60
CA GLN A 95 -8.10 -2.79 -4.53
C GLN A 95 -6.90 -1.86 -4.73
N ALA A 96 -6.59 -1.53 -5.98
CA ALA A 96 -5.52 -0.62 -6.35
C ALA A 96 -6.09 0.69 -6.92
N ILE A 97 -5.71 1.82 -6.32
CA ILE A 97 -5.84 3.14 -6.92
C ILE A 97 -4.51 3.41 -7.59
N SER A 98 -4.46 3.30 -8.92
CA SER A 98 -3.20 3.17 -9.65
C SER A 98 -3.14 4.03 -10.90
N GLY A 99 -1.97 4.60 -11.13
CA GLY A 99 -1.56 5.26 -12.36
C GLY A 99 -0.31 4.58 -12.93
N VAL A 100 -0.20 4.58 -14.26
CA VAL A 100 0.99 4.10 -14.98
C VAL A 100 1.60 5.26 -15.75
N THR A 101 2.90 5.48 -15.57
CA THR A 101 3.68 6.52 -16.26
C THR A 101 4.68 5.85 -17.19
N GLN A 102 4.67 6.21 -18.48
CA GLN A 102 5.65 5.75 -19.46
C GLN A 102 7.08 6.12 -19.03
N LEU A 103 8.00 5.18 -19.23
CA LEU A 103 9.41 5.31 -18.93
C LEU A 103 10.23 5.22 -20.22
N GLY A 104 11.31 6.00 -20.26
CA GLY A 104 12.35 5.81 -21.27
C GLY A 104 13.16 4.54 -21.01
N THR A 105 14.08 4.22 -21.94
CA THR A 105 14.87 2.99 -21.90
C THR A 105 16.25 3.18 -21.23
N GLU A 106 16.58 4.39 -20.81
CA GLU A 106 17.92 4.79 -20.38
C GLU A 106 18.35 4.10 -19.08
N ALA A 107 17.39 3.84 -18.18
CA ALA A 107 17.64 3.21 -16.90
C ALA A 107 17.66 1.67 -16.94
N TYR A 108 17.54 1.06 -18.14
CA TYR A 108 17.63 -0.38 -18.33
C TYR A 108 19.06 -0.81 -18.66
N GLY A 109 19.38 -2.07 -18.34
CA GLY A 109 20.68 -2.67 -18.67
C GLY A 109 21.87 -2.10 -17.90
N GLY A 110 21.64 -1.39 -16.79
CA GLY A 110 22.72 -0.86 -15.93
C GLY A 110 23.44 0.37 -16.50
N LYS A 111 22.83 1.09 -17.44
CA LYS A 111 23.43 2.27 -18.10
C LYS A 111 23.20 3.59 -17.34
N ALA A 112 22.09 3.69 -16.62
CA ALA A 112 21.74 4.84 -15.80
C ALA A 112 20.83 4.45 -14.64
N PHE A 113 20.67 5.34 -13.67
CA PHE A 113 19.70 5.23 -12.60
C PHE A 113 18.53 6.20 -12.83
N GLN A 114 17.32 5.75 -12.52
CA GLN A 114 16.11 6.56 -12.56
C GLN A 114 15.61 6.81 -11.14
N LYS A 115 15.22 8.06 -10.86
CA LYS A 115 14.57 8.41 -9.59
C LYS A 115 13.09 8.04 -9.65
N TYR A 116 12.62 7.37 -8.61
CA TYR A 116 11.22 7.12 -8.31
C TYR A 116 10.97 7.55 -6.87
N GLY A 117 9.76 8.02 -6.60
CA GLY A 117 9.41 8.43 -5.26
C GLY A 117 7.92 8.64 -5.10
N TYR A 118 7.52 8.75 -3.85
CA TYR A 118 6.24 9.32 -3.49
C TYR A 118 6.43 10.25 -2.29
N GLU A 119 5.46 11.14 -2.13
CA GLU A 119 5.24 11.92 -0.92
C GLU A 119 3.85 11.53 -0.40
N TRP A 120 3.76 11.19 0.88
CA TRP A 120 2.52 10.80 1.52
C TRP A 120 2.37 11.59 2.80
N TRP A 121 1.18 12.15 2.99
CA TRP A 121 0.83 12.93 4.17
C TRP A 121 -0.53 12.51 4.68
N SER A 122 -0.63 12.37 5.99
CA SER A 122 -1.90 12.23 6.70
C SER A 122 -1.96 13.19 7.87
N ASN A 123 -3.14 13.79 8.05
CA ASN A 123 -3.43 14.66 9.17
C ASN A 123 -4.61 14.07 9.96
N PRO A 124 -4.35 13.36 11.08
CA PRO A 124 -5.43 12.79 11.90
C PRO A 124 -6.39 13.84 12.48
N GLY A 125 -5.95 15.10 12.61
CA GLY A 125 -6.78 16.22 13.06
C GLY A 125 -7.68 16.80 11.97
N ASN A 126 -7.29 16.67 10.71
CA ASN A 126 -8.09 17.06 9.55
C ASN A 126 -7.79 16.14 8.36
N ARG A 127 -8.49 15.00 8.29
CA ARG A 127 -8.19 13.93 7.33
C ARG A 127 -8.37 14.34 5.87
N ASP A 128 -9.15 15.39 5.60
CA ASP A 128 -9.35 15.94 4.25
C ASP A 128 -8.07 16.55 3.65
N GLU A 129 -7.07 16.87 4.48
CA GLU A 129 -5.77 17.40 4.05
C GLU A 129 -4.77 16.30 3.64
N GLY A 130 -5.12 15.02 3.81
CA GLY A 130 -4.24 13.92 3.42
C GLY A 130 -4.00 13.87 1.91
N TYR A 131 -2.88 13.29 1.48
CA TYR A 131 -2.63 13.04 0.06
C TYR A 131 -1.52 12.00 -0.14
N ILE A 132 -1.46 11.49 -1.37
CA ILE A 132 -0.28 10.77 -1.88
C ILE A 132 0.04 11.34 -3.26
N SER A 133 1.30 11.72 -3.48
CA SER A 133 1.82 12.22 -4.76
C SER A 133 2.98 11.36 -5.19
N TRP A 134 2.99 10.91 -6.45
CA TRP A 134 4.05 10.09 -7.00
C TRP A 134 4.92 10.86 -7.98
N TYR A 135 6.18 10.44 -8.10
CA TYR A 135 7.20 11.08 -8.91
C TYR A 135 7.95 10.06 -9.75
N VAL A 136 8.21 10.45 -10.99
CA VAL A 136 9.20 9.81 -11.87
C VAL A 136 10.20 10.89 -12.28
N GLY A 137 11.46 10.70 -11.90
CA GLY A 137 12.52 11.68 -12.11
C GLY A 137 12.37 12.85 -11.14
N ASN A 138 12.30 14.06 -11.70
CA ASN A 138 12.05 15.30 -10.96
C ASN A 138 10.65 15.87 -11.24
N LYS A 139 9.73 15.05 -11.76
CA LYS A 139 8.38 15.46 -12.14
C LYS A 139 7.35 14.67 -11.35
N THR A 140 6.32 15.35 -10.87
CA THR A 140 5.13 14.69 -10.34
C THR A 140 4.44 13.95 -11.48
N SER A 141 4.17 12.66 -11.29
CA SER A 141 3.42 11.85 -12.23
C SER A 141 1.93 12.10 -12.04
N TRP A 142 1.43 11.79 -10.85
CA TRP A 142 0.05 11.96 -10.45
C TRP A 142 -0.08 12.00 -8.92
N SER A 143 -1.23 12.44 -8.44
CA SER A 143 -1.53 12.58 -7.01
C SER A 143 -2.98 12.23 -6.72
N LEU A 144 -3.27 11.74 -5.52
CA LEU A 144 -4.62 11.54 -5.01
C LEU A 144 -4.81 12.22 -3.64
N ASN A 145 -6.07 12.51 -3.31
CA ASN A 145 -6.51 12.97 -2.00
C ASN A 145 -7.59 12.01 -1.44
N PRO A 146 -8.13 12.23 -0.21
CA PRO A 146 -9.00 11.28 0.47
C PRO A 146 -10.31 10.99 -0.29
N LYS A 147 -10.74 11.89 -1.19
CA LYS A 147 -11.94 11.67 -2.01
C LYS A 147 -11.78 10.48 -2.95
N ALA A 148 -10.55 10.18 -3.41
CA ALA A 148 -10.29 9.02 -4.27
C ALA A 148 -10.71 7.70 -3.59
N VAL A 149 -10.60 7.64 -2.26
CA VAL A 149 -11.01 6.51 -1.43
C VAL A 149 -12.24 6.82 -0.58
N GLY A 150 -13.10 7.73 -1.07
CA GLY A 150 -14.32 8.18 -0.42
C GLY A 150 -15.33 7.08 -0.07
N PRO A 151 -16.41 7.43 0.66
CA PRO A 151 -17.46 6.51 1.02
C PRO A 151 -18.15 5.92 -0.21
N GLU A 152 -18.61 4.67 -0.11
CA GLU A 152 -19.25 3.94 -1.19
C GLU A 152 -20.48 3.19 -0.68
N LYS A 153 -21.66 3.62 -1.13
CA LYS A 153 -22.93 3.13 -0.60
C LYS A 153 -23.25 1.68 -0.99
N LYS A 154 -22.86 1.21 -2.18
CA LYS A 154 -23.18 -0.15 -2.66
C LYS A 154 -22.47 -1.24 -1.85
N THR A 155 -21.32 -0.91 -1.27
CA THR A 155 -20.54 -1.82 -0.41
C THR A 155 -20.56 -1.40 1.06
N GLU A 156 -21.38 -0.41 1.41
CA GLU A 156 -21.57 0.10 2.77
C GLU A 156 -20.25 0.58 3.42
N ILE A 157 -19.32 1.06 2.58
CA ILE A 157 -18.02 1.55 3.00
C ILE A 157 -18.15 3.02 3.39
N SER A 158 -17.73 3.35 4.61
CA SER A 158 -17.55 4.74 5.04
C SER A 158 -16.25 5.33 4.48
N GLN A 159 -16.03 6.64 4.67
CA GLN A 159 -14.80 7.32 4.25
C GLN A 159 -13.56 6.54 4.74
N ARG A 160 -12.74 6.05 3.80
CA ARG A 160 -11.41 5.49 4.12
C ARG A 160 -10.42 6.64 4.27
N ILE A 161 -9.28 6.35 4.88
CA ILE A 161 -8.27 7.35 5.16
C ILE A 161 -7.06 7.16 4.26
N ILE A 162 -6.36 8.26 3.99
CA ILE A 162 -4.95 8.18 3.63
C ILE A 162 -4.25 7.59 4.86
N PRO A 163 -3.34 6.59 4.70
CA PRO A 163 -2.79 5.86 5.84
C PRO A 163 -2.25 6.79 6.92
N GLU A 164 -2.29 6.36 8.18
CA GLU A 164 -1.76 7.11 9.33
C GLU A 164 -0.68 6.29 10.08
N GLU A 165 -0.44 5.05 9.65
CA GLU A 165 0.40 4.07 10.33
C GLU A 165 1.83 4.03 9.79
N PRO A 166 2.82 3.69 10.63
CA PRO A 166 4.18 3.43 10.14
C PRO A 166 4.17 2.27 9.14
N MET A 167 4.91 2.43 8.04
CA MET A 167 5.07 1.41 7.00
C MET A 167 6.55 1.03 6.85
N SER A 168 6.81 -0.21 6.44
CA SER A 168 8.14 -0.68 6.06
C SER A 168 8.35 -0.59 4.56
N LEU A 169 9.57 -0.28 4.13
CA LEU A 169 9.95 -0.35 2.72
C LEU A 169 10.33 -1.78 2.34
N VAL A 170 9.83 -2.25 1.20
CA VAL A 170 10.18 -3.55 0.62
C VAL A 170 10.72 -3.32 -0.78
N PHE A 171 11.88 -3.92 -1.07
CA PHE A 171 12.46 -3.97 -2.40
C PHE A 171 12.55 -5.43 -2.81
N ASN A 172 11.95 -5.78 -3.95
CA ASN A 172 12.03 -7.13 -4.49
C ASN A 172 12.27 -7.07 -6.00
N LEU A 173 12.86 -8.13 -6.53
CA LEU A 173 12.92 -8.41 -7.95
C LEU A 173 12.32 -9.79 -8.14
N GLY A 174 11.17 -9.84 -8.79
CA GLY A 174 10.41 -11.06 -9.00
C GLY A 174 9.87 -11.16 -10.42
N MET A 175 9.38 -12.35 -10.74
CA MET A 175 8.67 -12.62 -11.98
C MET A 175 7.41 -13.38 -11.62
N SER A 176 6.25 -12.89 -12.08
CA SER A 176 4.96 -13.50 -11.81
C SER A 176 4.12 -13.50 -13.09
N PRO A 177 3.64 -14.67 -13.56
CA PRO A 177 2.73 -14.71 -14.69
C PRO A 177 1.40 -14.00 -14.40
N GLY A 178 1.06 -13.78 -13.13
CA GLY A 178 -0.10 -13.00 -12.71
C GLY A 178 0.10 -11.48 -12.83
N PHE A 179 1.34 -11.02 -12.93
CA PHE A 179 1.67 -9.62 -13.17
C PHE A 179 1.78 -9.36 -14.69
N GLN A 180 2.76 -9.99 -15.34
CA GLN A 180 2.88 -10.02 -16.80
C GLN A 180 3.48 -11.36 -17.26
N PRO A 181 3.03 -11.93 -18.39
CA PRO A 181 3.67 -13.10 -18.97
C PRO A 181 5.14 -12.83 -19.29
N ALA A 182 6.02 -13.74 -18.87
CA ALA A 182 7.45 -13.62 -19.10
C ALA A 182 7.84 -14.09 -20.50
N ASP A 183 8.62 -13.28 -21.21
CA ASP A 183 9.20 -13.62 -22.51
C ASP A 183 10.50 -14.42 -22.33
N PHE A 184 10.37 -15.70 -22.00
CA PHE A 184 11.53 -16.58 -21.76
C PHE A 184 12.45 -16.76 -22.98
N GLN A 185 12.00 -16.41 -24.19
CA GLN A 185 12.84 -16.49 -25.39
C GLN A 185 13.86 -15.34 -25.44
N ASN A 186 13.48 -14.16 -24.96
CA ASN A 186 14.32 -12.95 -25.03
C ASN A 186 14.91 -12.52 -23.69
N LEU A 187 14.45 -13.10 -22.57
CA LEU A 187 15.00 -12.81 -21.25
C LEU A 187 16.47 -13.28 -21.13
N VAL A 188 17.33 -12.37 -20.66
CA VAL A 188 18.74 -12.63 -20.39
C VAL A 188 18.95 -12.73 -18.87
N PHE A 189 19.54 -13.82 -18.42
CA PHE A 189 19.84 -14.07 -17.01
C PHE A 189 21.37 -14.03 -16.73
N PRO A 190 21.79 -13.60 -15.52
CA PRO A 190 20.95 -13.15 -14.41
C PRO A 190 20.42 -11.72 -14.61
N ALA A 191 19.12 -11.52 -14.39
CA ALA A 191 18.51 -10.20 -14.30
C ALA A 191 18.85 -9.55 -12.95
N ARG A 192 19.04 -8.23 -12.93
CA ARG A 192 19.44 -7.48 -11.74
C ARG A 192 18.62 -6.20 -11.60
N MET A 193 18.17 -5.92 -10.39
CA MET A 193 17.64 -4.62 -9.97
C MET A 193 18.72 -3.97 -9.12
N LEU A 194 19.23 -2.82 -9.58
CA LEU A 194 20.27 -2.08 -8.89
C LEU A 194 19.65 -0.87 -8.21
N VAL A 195 19.95 -0.69 -6.93
CA VAL A 195 19.54 0.49 -6.14
C VAL A 195 20.81 1.24 -5.74
N ASP A 196 20.97 2.45 -6.27
CA ASP A 196 22.11 3.31 -5.93
C ASP A 196 21.95 3.88 -4.51
N TYR A 197 20.78 4.46 -4.24
CA TYR A 197 20.47 5.01 -2.92
C TYR A 197 18.98 4.97 -2.63
N VAL A 198 18.66 5.06 -1.34
CA VAL A 198 17.32 5.35 -0.81
C VAL A 198 17.42 6.62 0.03
N ARG A 199 16.44 7.52 -0.10
CA ARG A 199 16.31 8.70 0.76
C ARG A 199 14.92 8.71 1.36
N ILE A 200 14.87 8.92 2.67
CA ILE A 200 13.64 9.01 3.43
C ILE A 200 13.66 10.36 4.15
N TYR A 201 12.57 11.09 4.04
CA TYR A 201 12.42 12.41 4.59
C TYR A 201 11.20 12.42 5.51
N GLN A 202 11.27 13.27 6.53
CA GLN A 202 10.14 13.59 7.40
C GLN A 202 9.81 15.05 7.18
N LYS A 203 8.52 15.36 7.14
CA LYS A 203 8.03 16.74 7.01
C LYS A 203 8.44 17.56 8.23
N ASP A 204 8.87 18.80 8.01
CA ASP A 204 9.24 19.72 9.09
C ASP A 204 8.09 19.89 10.09
N GLY A 205 8.42 19.88 11.38
CA GLY A 205 7.46 20.01 12.48
C GLY A 205 6.71 18.72 12.85
N VAL A 206 6.88 17.63 12.12
CA VAL A 206 6.43 16.31 12.57
C VAL A 206 7.42 15.79 13.61
N GLU A 207 6.93 15.19 14.69
CA GLU A 207 7.75 14.44 15.65
C GLU A 207 7.62 12.94 15.36
N ASP A 208 8.70 12.17 15.55
CA ASP A 208 8.66 10.70 15.47
C ASP A 208 8.13 10.11 14.14
N GLY A 209 8.17 10.86 13.04
CA GLY A 209 7.65 10.42 11.74
C GLY A 209 8.47 9.31 11.05
N LEU A 210 9.71 9.07 11.49
CA LEU A 210 10.58 8.00 10.96
C LEU A 210 10.69 6.76 11.87
N THR A 211 10.02 6.73 13.02
CA THR A 211 10.04 5.52 13.87
C THR A 211 9.03 4.48 13.40
N CYS A 212 9.39 3.20 13.55
CA CYS A 212 8.45 2.10 13.36
C CYS A 212 7.46 1.96 14.52
N ASN A 213 7.72 2.59 15.68
CA ASN A 213 6.95 2.45 16.91
C ASN A 213 6.47 3.82 17.47
N PRO A 214 5.75 4.63 16.69
CA PRO A 214 5.25 5.92 17.15
C PRO A 214 4.18 5.74 18.24
N LYS A 215 4.09 6.67 19.20
CA LYS A 215 3.09 6.61 20.29
C LYS A 215 1.64 6.46 19.80
N ALA A 216 1.32 7.08 18.67
CA ALA A 216 -0.02 7.03 18.09
C ALA A 216 -0.35 5.69 17.41
N TYR A 217 0.67 4.89 17.06
CA TYR A 217 0.56 3.57 16.42
C TYR A 217 1.71 2.66 16.86
N PRO A 218 1.75 2.23 18.13
CA PRO A 218 2.79 1.34 18.60
C PRO A 218 2.76 0.03 17.81
N THR A 219 3.91 -0.60 17.63
CA THR A 219 4.08 -1.84 16.85
C THR A 219 5.05 -2.80 17.51
N SER A 220 6.04 -2.30 18.27
CA SER A 220 7.17 -3.08 18.75
C SER A 220 6.71 -4.28 19.59
N ASP A 221 5.88 -4.04 20.61
CA ASP A 221 5.41 -5.10 21.51
C ASP A 221 4.53 -6.12 20.78
N TYR A 222 3.72 -5.65 19.81
CA TYR A 222 2.90 -6.53 18.98
C TYR A 222 3.74 -7.43 18.10
N ILE A 223 4.75 -6.89 17.42
CA ILE A 223 5.66 -7.68 16.57
C ILE A 223 6.44 -8.68 17.44
N GLN A 224 6.95 -8.24 18.59
CA GLN A 224 7.71 -9.07 19.52
C GLN A 224 6.86 -10.22 20.09
N ALA A 225 5.58 -9.99 20.36
CA ALA A 225 4.65 -11.05 20.78
C ALA A 225 4.26 -12.02 19.65
N HIS A 226 4.55 -11.67 18.38
CA HIS A 226 4.13 -12.43 17.20
C HIS A 226 5.28 -12.78 16.24
N LEU A 227 6.52 -12.91 16.73
CA LEU A 227 7.72 -13.03 15.90
C LEU A 227 7.62 -14.09 14.80
N ASN A 228 6.98 -15.23 15.04
CA ASN A 228 6.82 -16.27 14.02
C ASN A 228 6.15 -15.76 12.73
N ALA A 229 5.19 -14.83 12.83
CA ALA A 229 4.53 -14.23 11.67
C ALA A 229 5.41 -13.19 10.95
N TYR A 230 6.34 -12.57 11.67
CA TYR A 230 7.17 -11.46 11.18
C TYR A 230 8.59 -11.87 10.77
N GLN A 231 9.02 -13.09 11.09
CA GLN A 231 10.35 -13.62 10.76
C GLN A 231 10.33 -14.75 9.74
N ASN A 232 9.15 -15.28 9.36
CA ASN A 232 9.03 -16.38 8.42
C ASN A 232 8.14 -16.03 7.23
N ALA A 233 8.79 -15.69 6.11
CA ALA A 233 8.11 -15.31 4.86
C ALA A 233 7.27 -16.43 4.23
N ASN A 234 7.43 -17.70 4.64
CA ASN A 234 6.62 -18.81 4.13
C ASN A 234 5.26 -18.93 4.81
N LEU A 235 5.01 -18.20 5.91
CA LEU A 235 3.75 -18.21 6.64
C LEU A 235 2.88 -17.06 6.13
N THR A 236 1.95 -17.38 5.23
CA THR A 236 1.14 -16.38 4.52
C THR A 236 -0.21 -16.11 5.18
N THR A 237 -0.51 -16.77 6.31
CA THR A 237 -1.72 -16.55 7.10
C THR A 237 -1.41 -16.54 8.60
N TRP A 238 -2.23 -15.84 9.37
CA TRP A 238 -2.09 -15.76 10.82
C TRP A 238 -2.18 -17.15 11.50
N LYS A 239 -3.06 -18.00 10.97
CA LYS A 239 -3.20 -19.40 11.42
C LYS A 239 -1.95 -20.22 11.14
N GLN A 240 -1.32 -20.09 9.97
CA GLN A 240 -0.04 -20.75 9.68
C GLN A 240 1.07 -20.26 10.61
N ALA A 241 1.02 -19.01 11.04
CA ALA A 241 1.92 -18.46 12.05
C ALA A 241 1.66 -18.95 13.49
N GLY A 242 0.61 -19.76 13.70
CA GLY A 242 0.27 -20.32 15.00
C GLY A 242 -0.61 -19.42 15.88
N TYR A 243 -1.21 -18.38 15.29
CA TYR A 243 -2.01 -17.39 16.02
C TYR A 243 -3.48 -17.38 15.58
N SER A 244 -4.36 -16.93 16.48
CA SER A 244 -5.80 -16.75 16.21
C SER A 244 -6.13 -15.28 15.94
N PHE A 245 -7.21 -15.03 15.20
CA PHE A 245 -7.77 -13.68 15.11
C PHE A 245 -8.33 -13.28 16.48
N PRO A 246 -8.19 -12.00 16.88
CA PRO A 246 -8.77 -11.54 18.13
C PRO A 246 -10.30 -11.50 18.04
N GLY A 247 -10.97 -11.59 19.19
CA GLY A 247 -12.42 -11.46 19.26
C GLY A 247 -12.89 -10.07 18.80
N ASN A 248 -14.10 -10.00 18.24
CA ASN A 248 -14.69 -8.79 17.70
C ASN A 248 -16.04 -8.45 18.38
N SER A 249 -16.14 -7.24 18.95
CA SER A 249 -17.32 -6.74 19.67
C SER A 249 -18.54 -6.53 18.77
N LEU A 250 -18.34 -6.13 17.51
CA LEU A 250 -19.42 -5.97 16.52
C LEU A 250 -20.07 -7.32 16.18
N LEU A 251 -19.31 -8.41 16.30
CA LEU A 251 -19.78 -9.77 16.08
C LEU A 251 -20.32 -10.44 17.36
N GLY A 252 -20.36 -9.73 18.49
CA GLY A 252 -20.79 -10.29 19.78
C GLY A 252 -19.83 -11.33 20.36
N GLN A 253 -18.55 -11.27 20.02
CA GLN A 253 -17.53 -12.26 20.43
C GLN A 253 -16.79 -11.89 21.73
N CYS A 254 -17.15 -10.77 22.36
CA CYS A 254 -16.57 -10.38 23.64
C CYS A 254 -17.40 -10.98 24.77
N THR A 255 -16.78 -11.81 25.60
CA THR A 255 -17.39 -12.47 26.77
C THR A 255 -17.12 -11.69 28.04
#